data_AF-A0A2N5ELR5-F1
#
_entry.id   AF-A0A2N5ELR5-F1
#
_cell.length_a   1.000
_cell.length_b   1.000
_cell.length_c   1.000
_cell.angle_alpha   90.00
_cell.angle_beta   90.00
_cell.angle_gamma   90.00
#
_symmetry.space_group_name_H-M   'P 1'
#
loop_
_entity.id
_entity.type
_entity.pdbx_description
1 polymer ?
#
loop_
_entity_poly.entity_id
_entity_poly.type
_entity_poly.pdbx_seq_one_letter_code
_entity_poly.pdbx_strand_id
1 'polypeptide(L)'
;MGTEKGLRRAALAVMVVMVMLPLLSAGIWYGHDWEAHLLRMTSLNQALAHGQFPPLFDYWNANQYGYSWQMFYPPLSSLLFLLARGLTFGLASDVVQMKLVFAFILALGFSSACYAGKREHHSLTAGLLCGLLFVTSVYFLNNLFVRFAVGECLAMAVMPLFVRGCSSLISDRRDSRLIPLSASLILLSNIPSVVVSLIFFLLFAVLNARALFTRRNLLFLGRSVLLILALTCLYWGPLLYHMVYSDVYAFKGMLFSYRHMDRYKSDLLQTLLGLPSHYGLTQNGTYSSPGLPLLLLSLAALLMPIARRGKTLLTAGLVMVLLTTNLVNWNWLPAHTPVLNIMQFSWRLLMCACALLALYAVVPLQWLLTHQRKTAALMLTALLAAAWLPVKSALDQPLPAFQTTRLYADYLNTRTMQGTTYDLLAAQTLPPTARDHLLNLPGGYINGYPTFHVSAPEPALYTLPYVMYAGYTLMVDGQRVAPVPLDDGFMGVRLPPGEHTVTLSYQTLIVIIPALVSLSTLLMMACLWMRKRLRPSLFIMKPPGHLPE
;
A
#
# COMPACT_ATOMS: atom_id res chain seq x y z
N MET A 1 35.96 -9.34 -25.34
CA MET A 1 35.07 -10.05 -24.38
C MET A 1 35.07 -9.48 -22.96
N GLY A 2 36.20 -9.04 -22.37
CA GLY A 2 36.24 -8.50 -21.00
C GLY A 2 35.65 -7.09 -20.82
N THR A 3 36.00 -6.15 -21.69
CA THR A 3 35.50 -4.76 -21.72
C THR A 3 33.98 -4.66 -21.96
N GLU A 4 33.42 -5.62 -22.68
CA GLU A 4 32.02 -5.64 -23.15
C GLU A 4 31.02 -6.16 -22.10
N LYS A 5 31.45 -7.13 -21.27
CA LYS A 5 30.72 -7.49 -20.04
C LYS A 5 30.72 -6.31 -19.07
N GLY A 6 31.79 -5.52 -19.08
CA GLY A 6 31.90 -4.26 -18.34
C GLY A 6 30.81 -3.26 -18.74
N LEU A 7 30.63 -2.98 -20.03
CA LEU A 7 29.64 -2.00 -20.51
C LEU A 7 28.20 -2.36 -20.15
N ARG A 8 27.81 -3.63 -20.26
CA ARG A 8 26.46 -4.09 -19.84
C ARG A 8 26.24 -3.92 -18.34
N ARG A 9 27.23 -4.34 -17.53
CA ARG A 9 27.17 -4.19 -16.08
C ARG A 9 27.15 -2.71 -15.68
N ALA A 10 27.89 -1.86 -16.39
CA ALA A 10 27.91 -0.42 -16.18
C ALA A 10 26.53 0.20 -16.47
N ALA A 11 25.88 -0.10 -17.60
CA ALA A 11 24.56 0.43 -17.91
C ALA A 11 23.49 0.03 -16.87
N LEU A 12 23.53 -1.23 -16.40
CA LEU A 12 22.64 -1.72 -15.34
C LEU A 12 22.94 -1.03 -13.99
N ALA A 13 24.22 -0.85 -13.66
CA ALA A 13 24.64 -0.13 -12.45
C ALA A 13 24.20 1.34 -12.49
N VAL A 14 24.31 2.01 -13.65
CA VAL A 14 23.84 3.39 -13.84
C VAL A 14 22.33 3.48 -13.61
N MET A 15 21.52 2.54 -14.11
CA MET A 15 20.08 2.53 -13.81
C MET A 15 19.79 2.42 -12.32
N VAL A 16 20.51 1.53 -11.61
CA VAL A 16 20.34 1.36 -10.17
C VAL A 16 20.71 2.64 -9.43
N VAL A 17 21.87 3.23 -9.74
CA VAL A 17 22.31 4.49 -9.11
C VAL A 17 21.30 5.60 -9.39
N MET A 18 20.84 5.74 -10.63
CA MET A 18 19.86 6.76 -11.04
C MET A 18 18.55 6.67 -10.24
N VAL A 19 17.98 5.47 -10.10
CA VAL A 19 16.74 5.28 -9.33
C VAL A 19 16.97 5.57 -7.84
N MET A 20 18.18 5.37 -7.33
CA MET A 20 18.51 5.68 -5.93
C MET A 20 18.79 7.17 -5.69
N LEU A 21 19.00 8.00 -6.71
CA LEU A 21 19.43 9.40 -6.53
C LEU A 21 18.50 10.23 -5.62
N PRO A 22 17.16 10.21 -5.76
CA PRO A 22 16.30 10.99 -4.88
C PRO A 22 16.38 10.51 -3.41
N LEU A 23 16.58 9.20 -3.20
CA LEU A 23 16.78 8.62 -1.86
C LEU A 23 18.10 9.06 -1.22
N LEU A 24 19.12 9.34 -2.03
CA LEU A 24 20.45 9.77 -1.57
C LEU A 24 20.60 11.29 -1.48
N SER A 25 19.62 12.06 -1.97
CA SER A 25 19.60 13.53 -1.83
C SER A 25 19.51 13.95 -0.36
N ALA A 26 19.79 15.22 -0.04
CA ALA A 26 19.75 15.69 1.36
C ALA A 26 18.31 15.75 1.92
N GLY A 27 17.37 16.31 1.16
CA GLY A 27 15.97 16.51 1.58
C GLY A 27 15.01 15.40 1.14
N ILE A 28 13.71 15.61 1.33
CA ILE A 28 12.68 14.78 0.70
C ILE A 28 12.14 15.49 -0.54
N TRP A 29 11.28 14.84 -1.32
CA TRP A 29 10.68 15.43 -2.52
C TRP A 29 9.17 15.60 -2.35
N TYR A 30 8.61 16.56 -3.08
CA TYR A 30 7.16 16.68 -3.24
C TYR A 30 6.62 15.51 -4.07
N GLY A 31 5.45 15.03 -3.67
CA GLY A 31 4.64 14.18 -4.52
C GLY A 31 3.18 14.22 -4.08
N HIS A 32 2.24 13.89 -4.94
CA HIS A 32 0.81 14.20 -4.72
C HIS A 32 0.21 13.82 -3.36
N ASP A 33 0.64 12.69 -2.77
CA ASP A 33 0.17 12.17 -1.48
C ASP A 33 1.22 12.31 -0.35
N TRP A 34 2.24 13.18 -0.52
CA TRP A 34 3.40 13.27 0.37
C TRP A 34 3.02 13.63 1.82
N GLU A 35 2.21 14.67 1.99
CA GLU A 35 1.76 15.16 3.29
C GLU A 35 1.02 14.06 4.05
N ALA A 36 0.15 13.32 3.37
CA ALA A 36 -0.67 12.27 3.97
C ALA A 36 0.22 11.20 4.63
N HIS A 37 1.15 10.67 3.85
CA HIS A 37 2.00 9.59 4.32
C HIS A 37 3.00 10.02 5.40
N LEU A 38 3.48 11.26 5.33
CA LEU A 38 4.37 11.81 6.37
C LEU A 38 3.62 12.09 7.66
N LEU A 39 2.47 12.76 7.60
CA LEU A 39 1.67 13.10 8.77
C LEU A 39 1.23 11.81 9.50
N ARG A 40 0.89 10.76 8.75
CA ARG A 40 0.65 9.43 9.33
C ARG A 40 1.88 8.82 10.03
N MET A 41 3.08 9.01 9.48
CA MET A 41 4.31 8.49 10.06
C MET A 41 4.71 9.27 11.31
N THR A 42 4.63 10.60 11.28
CA THR A 42 4.93 11.45 12.44
C THR A 42 3.92 11.23 13.57
N SER A 43 2.63 11.14 13.23
CA SER A 43 1.55 10.73 14.15
C SER A 43 1.85 9.40 14.86
N LEU A 44 2.34 8.40 14.12
CA LEU A 44 2.75 7.12 14.67
C LEU A 44 3.93 7.24 15.64
N ASN A 45 4.92 8.07 15.28
CA ASN A 45 6.08 8.34 16.12
C ASN A 45 5.67 9.04 17.43
N GLN A 46 4.74 10.01 17.36
CA GLN A 46 4.18 10.70 18.53
C GLN A 46 3.38 9.74 19.42
N ALA A 47 2.52 8.92 18.83
CA ALA A 47 1.75 7.92 19.57
C ALA A 47 2.66 6.97 20.38
N LEU A 48 3.78 6.54 19.80
CA LEU A 48 4.78 5.76 20.53
C LEU A 48 5.49 6.56 21.62
N ALA A 49 5.89 7.80 21.35
CA ALA A 49 6.57 8.66 22.31
C ALA A 49 5.72 8.95 23.56
N HIS A 50 4.40 8.99 23.39
CA HIS A 50 3.43 9.18 24.47
C HIS A 50 2.85 7.87 25.03
N GLY A 51 3.40 6.71 24.66
CA GLY A 51 3.02 5.41 25.23
C GLY A 51 1.62 4.92 24.81
N GLN A 52 1.08 5.40 23.70
CA GLN A 52 -0.20 4.93 23.18
C GLN A 52 -0.05 3.53 22.57
N PHE A 53 -0.66 2.53 23.22
CA PHE A 53 -0.67 1.16 22.71
C PHE A 53 -2.11 0.58 22.68
N PRO A 54 -2.61 0.17 21.50
CA PRO A 54 -2.01 0.35 20.16
C PRO A 54 -1.93 1.84 19.77
N PRO A 55 -1.00 2.26 18.89
CA PRO A 55 -0.88 3.65 18.45
C PRO A 55 -1.91 3.94 17.36
N LEU A 56 -3.07 4.46 17.77
CA LEU A 56 -4.26 4.63 16.95
C LEU A 56 -4.55 6.09 16.59
N PHE A 57 -4.51 7.00 17.56
CA PHE A 57 -5.09 8.34 17.45
C PHE A 57 -4.03 9.42 17.54
N ASP A 58 -4.23 10.51 16.80
CA ASP A 58 -3.35 11.66 16.80
C ASP A 58 -3.91 12.83 17.63
N TYR A 59 -3.34 13.04 18.81
CA TYR A 59 -3.75 14.13 19.71
C TYR A 59 -2.75 15.28 19.77
N TRP A 60 -1.57 15.13 19.16
CA TRP A 60 -0.43 16.03 19.36
C TRP A 60 -0.19 16.94 18.17
N ASN A 61 -0.47 16.46 16.97
CA ASN A 61 -0.31 17.27 15.76
C ASN A 61 -1.48 18.23 15.64
N ALA A 62 -1.16 19.50 15.33
CA ALA A 62 -2.17 20.52 15.08
C ALA A 62 -3.14 20.09 13.96
N ASN A 63 -4.41 20.45 14.12
CA ASN A 63 -5.52 20.14 13.20
C ASN A 63 -5.81 18.65 12.98
N GLN A 64 -5.28 17.74 13.81
CA GLN A 64 -5.62 16.31 13.69
C GLN A 64 -6.81 15.90 14.54
N TYR A 65 -7.23 16.70 15.52
CA TYR A 65 -8.47 16.52 16.27
C TYR A 65 -8.73 15.07 16.73
N GLY A 66 -7.69 14.29 17.07
CA GLY A 66 -7.86 12.92 17.55
C GLY A 66 -8.37 11.91 16.51
N TYR A 67 -8.36 12.23 15.21
CA TYR A 67 -8.78 11.25 14.19
C TYR A 67 -7.76 10.13 14.03
N SER A 68 -8.23 8.93 13.68
CA SER A 68 -7.36 7.75 13.55
C SER A 68 -7.12 7.33 12.11
N TRP A 69 -5.95 7.67 11.58
CA TRP A 69 -5.55 7.11 10.29
C TRP A 69 -5.16 5.63 10.41
N GLN A 70 -4.60 5.24 11.55
CA GLN A 70 -4.07 3.90 11.80
C GLN A 70 -5.15 2.84 11.93
N MET A 71 -6.34 3.23 12.34
CA MET A 71 -7.48 2.33 12.49
C MET A 71 -8.18 2.04 11.17
N PHE A 72 -8.17 2.99 10.22
CA PHE A 72 -8.97 2.89 9.00
C PHE A 72 -8.15 2.60 7.74
N TYR A 73 -6.89 3.01 7.67
CA TYR A 73 -6.03 2.74 6.52
C TYR A 73 -5.27 1.41 6.68
N PRO A 74 -5.02 0.64 5.59
CA PRO A 74 -4.27 -0.61 5.67
C PRO A 74 -2.92 -0.49 6.41
N PRO A 75 -2.59 -1.43 7.31
CA PRO A 75 -1.54 -1.20 8.31
C PRO A 75 -0.12 -1.51 7.83
N LEU A 76 0.10 -2.10 6.65
CA LEU A 76 1.43 -2.56 6.25
C LEU A 76 2.44 -1.41 6.14
N SER A 77 2.02 -0.25 5.64
CA SER A 77 2.88 0.94 5.61
C SER A 77 3.25 1.42 7.01
N SER A 78 2.31 1.37 7.97
CA SER A 78 2.58 1.74 9.36
C SER A 78 3.50 0.76 10.06
N LEU A 79 3.32 -0.55 9.82
CA LEU A 79 4.27 -1.57 10.29
C LEU A 79 5.67 -1.34 9.71
N LEU A 80 5.76 -0.92 8.44
CA LEU A 80 7.03 -0.58 7.81
C LEU A 80 7.63 0.72 8.36
N PHE A 81 6.82 1.72 8.70
CA PHE A 81 7.27 2.93 9.41
C PHE A 81 7.88 2.57 10.76
N LEU A 82 7.21 1.71 11.55
CA LEU A 82 7.71 1.22 12.83
C LEU A 82 9.01 0.42 12.67
N LEU A 83 9.09 -0.45 11.66
CA LEU A 83 10.30 -1.20 11.36
C LEU A 83 11.46 -0.25 11.01
N ALA A 84 11.23 0.76 10.16
CA ALA A 84 12.24 1.74 9.80
C ALA A 84 12.73 2.55 11.02
N ARG A 85 11.83 2.93 11.93
CA ARG A 85 12.19 3.58 13.19
C ARG A 85 13.01 2.66 14.10
N GLY A 86 12.60 1.40 14.22
CA GLY A 86 13.29 0.40 15.04
C GLY A 86 14.71 0.11 14.54
N LEU A 87 14.91 0.01 13.23
CA LEU A 87 16.22 -0.22 12.60
C LEU A 87 17.20 0.93 12.84
N THR A 88 16.71 2.14 13.12
CA THR A 88 17.53 3.32 13.43
C THR A 88 17.55 3.63 14.92
N PHE A 89 17.04 2.71 15.76
CA PHE A 89 16.90 2.88 17.21
C PHE A 89 16.15 4.16 17.60
N GLY A 90 15.27 4.65 16.72
CA GLY A 90 14.54 5.91 16.91
C GLY A 90 15.38 7.19 16.75
N LEU A 91 16.64 7.07 16.33
CA LEU A 91 17.58 8.21 16.21
C LEU A 91 17.55 8.90 14.84
N ALA A 92 17.03 8.22 13.81
CA ALA A 92 16.92 8.83 12.50
C ALA A 92 15.84 9.92 12.48
N SER A 93 16.09 10.97 11.70
CA SER A 93 15.06 11.96 11.38
C SER A 93 13.93 11.31 10.58
N ASP A 94 12.75 11.94 10.59
CA ASP A 94 11.60 11.50 9.80
C ASP A 94 11.93 11.41 8.28
N VAL A 95 12.90 12.20 7.77
CA VAL A 95 13.33 12.19 6.36
C VAL A 95 14.00 10.88 6.07
N VAL A 96 14.95 10.52 6.92
CA VAL A 96 15.71 9.29 6.78
C VAL A 96 14.79 8.09 6.99
N GLN A 97 13.87 8.15 7.96
CA GLN A 97 12.87 7.09 8.18
C GLN A 97 12.01 6.86 6.92
N MET A 98 11.45 7.91 6.31
CA MET A 98 10.64 7.76 5.09
C MET A 98 11.46 7.31 3.88
N LYS A 99 12.72 7.75 3.74
CA LYS A 99 13.63 7.26 2.69
C LYS A 99 13.95 5.79 2.85
N LEU A 100 14.16 5.31 4.08
CA LEU A 100 14.36 3.88 4.35
C LEU A 100 13.12 3.06 3.96
N VAL A 101 11.92 3.59 4.17
CA VAL A 101 10.66 2.97 3.73
C VAL A 101 10.64 2.82 2.21
N PHE A 102 10.93 3.88 1.45
CA PHE A 102 10.97 3.79 -0.01
C PHE A 102 12.10 2.89 -0.52
N ALA A 103 13.27 2.92 0.11
CA ALA A 103 14.37 2.01 -0.21
C ALA A 103 13.96 0.54 0.00
N PHE A 104 13.24 0.24 1.09
CA PHE A 104 12.69 -1.08 1.34
C PHE A 104 11.68 -1.49 0.26
N ILE A 105 10.76 -0.59 -0.13
CA ILE A 105 9.76 -0.88 -1.17
C ILE A 105 10.43 -1.14 -2.52
N LEU A 106 11.43 -0.35 -2.88
CA LEU A 106 12.22 -0.54 -4.10
C LEU A 106 12.95 -1.88 -4.08
N ALA A 107 13.61 -2.23 -2.97
CA ALA A 107 14.29 -3.51 -2.80
C ALA A 107 13.32 -4.71 -2.86
N LEU A 108 12.13 -4.57 -2.27
CA LEU A 108 11.07 -5.57 -2.33
C LEU A 108 10.57 -5.76 -3.75
N GLY A 109 10.31 -4.66 -4.47
CA GLY A 109 9.86 -4.67 -5.86
C GLY A 109 10.88 -5.28 -6.81
N PHE A 110 12.16 -4.95 -6.64
CA PHE A 110 13.25 -5.56 -7.40
C PHE A 110 13.34 -7.07 -7.11
N SER A 111 13.34 -7.45 -5.83
CA SER A 111 13.50 -8.83 -5.40
C SER A 111 12.32 -9.72 -5.81
N SER A 112 11.09 -9.20 -5.74
CA SER A 112 9.87 -9.91 -6.13
C SER A 112 9.86 -10.21 -7.63
N ALA A 113 10.12 -9.20 -8.47
CA ALA A 113 10.20 -9.33 -9.91
C ALA A 113 11.40 -10.19 -10.33
N CYS A 114 12.55 -10.04 -9.67
CA CYS A 114 13.72 -10.88 -9.90
C CYS A 114 13.43 -12.36 -9.61
N TYR A 115 12.77 -12.63 -8.49
CA TYR A 115 12.34 -13.98 -8.15
C TYR A 115 11.36 -14.53 -9.19
N ALA A 116 10.31 -13.77 -9.54
CA ALA A 116 9.32 -14.19 -10.53
C ALA A 116 9.97 -14.49 -11.89
N GLY A 117 10.82 -13.60 -12.40
CA GLY A 117 11.53 -13.77 -13.67
C GLY A 117 12.51 -14.94 -13.65
N LYS A 118 13.27 -15.13 -12.56
CA LYS A 118 14.17 -16.28 -12.40
C LYS A 118 13.40 -17.60 -12.46
N ARG A 119 12.22 -17.65 -11.85
CA ARG A 119 11.39 -18.85 -11.77
C ARG A 119 10.67 -19.15 -13.08
N GLU A 120 10.21 -18.13 -13.80
CA GLU A 120 9.52 -18.29 -15.08
C GLU A 120 10.49 -18.68 -16.21
N HIS A 121 11.71 -18.11 -16.23
CA HIS A 121 12.68 -18.32 -17.30
C HIS A 121 13.85 -19.24 -16.94
N HIS A 122 13.85 -19.81 -15.74
CA HIS A 122 14.92 -20.68 -15.23
C HIS A 122 16.34 -20.09 -15.31
N SER A 123 16.46 -18.76 -15.29
CA SER A 123 17.72 -18.03 -15.48
C SER A 123 17.86 -16.89 -14.49
N LEU A 124 18.99 -16.85 -13.76
CA LEU A 124 19.29 -15.75 -12.84
C LEU A 124 19.41 -14.41 -13.58
N THR A 125 20.04 -14.41 -14.76
CA THR A 125 20.16 -13.22 -15.60
C THR A 125 18.79 -12.69 -16.02
N ALA A 126 17.88 -13.57 -16.42
CA ALA A 126 16.51 -13.20 -16.76
C ALA A 126 15.77 -12.61 -15.55
N GLY A 127 15.97 -13.18 -14.36
CA GLY A 127 15.49 -12.62 -13.09
C GLY A 127 16.00 -11.20 -12.86
N LEU A 128 17.32 -10.98 -12.88
CA LEU A 128 17.89 -9.66 -12.62
C LEU A 128 17.38 -8.60 -13.63
N LEU A 129 17.25 -8.95 -14.91
CA LEU A 129 16.68 -8.07 -15.92
C LEU A 129 15.19 -7.80 -15.67
N CYS A 130 14.42 -8.81 -15.24
CA CYS A 130 13.00 -8.63 -14.88
C CYS A 130 12.85 -7.68 -13.69
N GLY A 131 13.68 -7.86 -12.66
CA GLY A 131 13.72 -6.99 -11.49
C GLY A 131 13.99 -5.54 -11.89
N LEU A 132 14.98 -5.32 -12.76
CA LEU A 132 15.32 -4.00 -13.25
C LEU A 132 14.19 -3.37 -14.07
N LEU A 133 13.70 -4.06 -15.11
CA LEU A 133 12.61 -3.57 -15.96
C LEU A 133 11.36 -3.21 -15.18
N PHE A 134 11.07 -3.94 -14.10
CA PHE A 134 9.93 -3.67 -13.25
C PHE A 134 10.11 -2.39 -12.43
N VAL A 135 11.22 -2.25 -11.69
CA VAL A 135 11.44 -1.07 -10.84
C VAL A 135 11.81 0.18 -11.63
N THR A 136 12.25 0.05 -12.88
CA THR A 136 12.45 1.18 -13.81
C THR A 136 11.23 1.45 -14.68
N SER A 137 10.13 0.69 -14.53
CA SER A 137 8.89 1.02 -15.23
C SER A 137 8.39 2.40 -14.79
N VAL A 138 7.93 3.19 -15.76
CA VAL A 138 7.56 4.59 -15.52
C VAL A 138 6.47 4.67 -14.45
N TYR A 139 5.50 3.75 -14.45
CA TYR A 139 4.43 3.72 -13.46
C TYR A 139 4.92 3.39 -12.03
N PHE A 140 5.88 2.48 -11.86
CA PHE A 140 6.43 2.17 -10.53
C PHE A 140 7.14 3.40 -9.96
N LEU A 141 7.97 4.05 -10.78
CA LEU A 141 8.68 5.27 -10.39
C LEU A 141 7.74 6.46 -10.22
N ASN A 142 6.66 6.56 -10.99
CA ASN A 142 5.61 7.56 -10.79
C ASN A 142 4.95 7.41 -9.43
N ASN A 143 4.59 6.18 -9.03
CA ASN A 143 4.00 5.94 -7.72
C ASN A 143 4.96 6.34 -6.58
N LEU A 144 6.26 6.13 -6.76
CA LEU A 144 7.27 6.39 -5.74
C LEU A 144 7.70 7.87 -5.68
N PHE A 145 8.02 8.47 -6.84
CA PHE A 145 8.67 9.80 -6.93
C PHE A 145 7.72 10.95 -7.27
N VAL A 146 6.59 10.70 -7.94
CA VAL A 146 5.65 11.76 -8.35
C VAL A 146 4.40 11.75 -7.50
N ARG A 147 3.84 10.58 -7.23
CA ARG A 147 2.62 10.44 -6.41
C ARG A 147 2.90 10.30 -4.93
N PHE A 148 4.07 9.77 -4.55
CA PHE A 148 4.37 9.45 -3.15
C PHE A 148 3.39 8.42 -2.53
N ALA A 149 2.80 7.54 -3.34
CA ALA A 149 1.70 6.66 -2.94
C ALA A 149 2.19 5.39 -2.24
N VAL A 150 2.64 5.50 -0.98
CA VAL A 150 3.33 4.43 -0.22
C VAL A 150 2.57 3.09 -0.23
N GLY A 151 1.25 3.13 0.02
CA GLY A 151 0.42 1.92 0.05
C GLY A 151 0.33 1.22 -1.32
N GLU A 152 0.21 1.99 -2.40
CA GLU A 152 0.19 1.44 -3.76
C GLU A 152 1.57 0.91 -4.18
N CYS A 153 2.65 1.61 -3.82
CA CYS A 153 4.02 1.14 -4.06
C CYS A 153 4.27 -0.23 -3.40
N LEU A 154 3.83 -0.44 -2.15
CA LEU A 154 3.94 -1.73 -1.46
C LEU A 154 3.14 -2.83 -2.16
N ALA A 155 1.88 -2.56 -2.50
CA ALA A 155 1.05 -3.52 -3.20
C ALA A 155 1.63 -3.90 -4.57
N MET A 156 2.12 -2.89 -5.31
CA MET A 156 2.78 -3.08 -6.61
C MET A 156 4.07 -3.87 -6.46
N ALA A 157 4.91 -3.57 -5.46
CA ALA A 157 6.15 -4.30 -5.19
C ALA A 157 5.93 -5.79 -4.91
N VAL A 158 4.77 -6.20 -4.40
CA VAL A 158 4.43 -7.61 -4.14
C VAL A 158 3.77 -8.30 -5.35
N MET A 159 3.19 -7.53 -6.28
CA MET A 159 2.43 -8.05 -7.42
C MET A 159 3.16 -9.10 -8.27
N PRO A 160 4.47 -9.00 -8.58
CA PRO A 160 5.17 -10.04 -9.34
C PRO A 160 5.12 -11.44 -8.69
N LEU A 161 5.13 -11.52 -7.35
CA LEU A 161 4.99 -12.78 -6.62
C LEU A 161 3.57 -13.34 -6.73
N PHE A 162 2.55 -12.47 -6.72
CA PHE A 162 1.16 -12.88 -6.93
C PHE A 162 0.95 -13.49 -8.32
N VAL A 163 1.48 -12.84 -9.36
CA VAL A 163 1.48 -13.34 -10.74
C VAL A 163 2.17 -14.69 -10.83
N ARG A 164 3.37 -14.83 -10.24
CA ARG A 164 4.10 -16.11 -10.20
C ARG A 164 3.32 -17.19 -9.47
N GLY A 165 2.67 -16.87 -8.35
CA GLY A 165 1.82 -17.79 -7.60
C GLY A 165 0.67 -18.33 -8.44
N CYS A 166 -0.03 -17.46 -9.16
CA CYS A 166 -1.10 -17.82 -10.09
C CYS A 166 -0.58 -18.72 -11.22
N SER A 167 0.51 -18.33 -11.87
CA SER A 167 1.18 -19.11 -12.93
C SER A 167 1.61 -20.49 -12.44
N SER A 168 2.17 -20.60 -11.24
CA SER A 168 2.60 -21.86 -10.63
C SER A 168 1.43 -22.76 -10.25
N LEU A 169 0.29 -22.21 -9.81
CA LEU A 169 -0.88 -22.99 -9.39
C LEU A 169 -1.36 -23.96 -10.47
N ILE A 170 -1.35 -23.51 -11.73
CA ILE A 170 -1.79 -24.29 -12.90
C ILE A 170 -0.65 -25.03 -13.62
N SER A 171 0.59 -24.95 -13.11
CA SER A 171 1.75 -25.66 -13.68
C SER A 171 2.46 -26.52 -12.63
N ASP A 172 3.61 -26.08 -12.12
CA ASP A 172 4.51 -26.85 -11.25
C ASP A 172 4.08 -26.88 -9.76
N ARG A 173 3.14 -26.01 -9.38
CA ARG A 173 2.64 -25.77 -8.02
C ARG A 173 3.67 -25.37 -6.95
N ARG A 174 4.94 -25.26 -7.31
CA ARG A 174 6.07 -25.03 -6.38
C ARG A 174 5.89 -23.71 -5.60
N ASP A 175 5.35 -22.71 -6.28
CA ASP A 175 5.22 -21.35 -5.77
C ASP A 175 3.74 -20.95 -5.56
N SER A 176 2.81 -21.91 -5.63
CA SER A 176 1.36 -21.67 -5.45
C SER A 176 1.01 -20.97 -4.11
N ARG A 177 1.80 -21.20 -3.06
CA ARG A 177 1.65 -20.55 -1.74
C ARG A 177 1.94 -19.05 -1.75
N LEU A 178 2.54 -18.52 -2.83
CA LEU A 178 2.67 -17.08 -3.00
C LEU A 178 1.31 -16.39 -3.18
N ILE A 179 0.25 -17.10 -3.62
CA ILE A 179 -1.09 -16.52 -3.75
C ILE A 179 -1.59 -15.97 -2.41
N PRO A 180 -1.78 -16.77 -1.34
CA PRO A 180 -2.26 -16.25 -0.07
C PRO A 180 -1.28 -15.27 0.59
N LEU A 181 0.04 -15.47 0.44
CA LEU A 181 1.04 -14.56 0.99
C LEU A 181 0.94 -13.16 0.33
N SER A 182 1.00 -13.10 -0.99
CA SER A 182 0.96 -11.86 -1.75
C SER A 182 -0.39 -11.17 -1.64
N ALA A 183 -1.50 -11.92 -1.67
CA ALA A 183 -2.84 -11.33 -1.49
C ALA A 183 -3.02 -10.73 -0.09
N SER A 184 -2.49 -11.36 0.96
CA SER A 184 -2.52 -10.81 2.32
C SER A 184 -1.72 -9.50 2.40
N LEU A 185 -0.51 -9.48 1.83
CA LEU A 185 0.33 -8.28 1.81
C LEU A 185 -0.31 -7.15 0.98
N ILE A 186 -0.92 -7.46 -0.17
CA ILE A 186 -1.62 -6.46 -0.99
C ILE A 186 -2.81 -5.87 -0.23
N LEU A 187 -3.62 -6.71 0.43
CA LEU A 187 -4.76 -6.27 1.25
C LEU A 187 -4.30 -5.38 2.41
N LEU A 188 -3.22 -5.75 3.10
CA LEU A 188 -2.65 -4.93 4.17
C LEU A 188 -1.93 -3.67 3.66
N SER A 189 -1.70 -3.53 2.36
CA SER A 189 -1.04 -2.36 1.75
C SER A 189 -2.04 -1.32 1.26
N ASN A 190 -3.05 -1.75 0.49
CA ASN A 190 -3.93 -0.85 -0.24
C ASN A 190 -5.21 -1.59 -0.71
N ILE A 191 -6.40 -1.17 -0.24
CA ILE A 191 -7.69 -1.77 -0.60
C ILE A 191 -7.93 -1.72 -2.13
N PRO A 192 -7.81 -0.56 -2.81
CA PRO A 192 -7.92 -0.50 -4.27
C PRO A 192 -7.08 -1.51 -5.03
N SER A 193 -5.87 -1.82 -4.55
CA SER A 193 -5.00 -2.81 -5.17
C SER A 193 -5.52 -4.25 -5.05
N VAL A 194 -6.35 -4.56 -4.04
CA VAL A 194 -7.04 -5.85 -3.94
C VAL A 194 -8.00 -6.03 -5.11
N VAL A 195 -8.73 -4.98 -5.48
CA VAL A 195 -9.65 -5.01 -6.63
C VAL A 195 -8.87 -5.28 -7.91
N VAL A 196 -7.71 -4.63 -8.10
CA VAL A 196 -6.84 -4.87 -9.26
C VAL A 196 -6.33 -6.31 -9.29
N SER A 197 -5.87 -6.85 -8.16
CA SER A 197 -5.45 -8.25 -8.06
C SER A 197 -6.59 -9.21 -8.37
N LEU A 198 -7.82 -8.90 -7.96
CA LEU A 198 -9.01 -9.69 -8.29
C LEU A 198 -9.32 -9.63 -9.79
N ILE A 199 -9.30 -8.45 -10.42
CA ILE A 199 -9.49 -8.29 -11.86
C ILE A 199 -8.47 -9.15 -12.62
N PHE A 200 -7.19 -9.05 -12.26
CA PHE A 200 -6.15 -9.90 -12.85
C PHE A 200 -6.44 -11.39 -12.63
N PHE A 201 -6.78 -11.80 -11.40
CA PHE A 201 -7.05 -13.20 -11.10
C PHE A 201 -8.25 -13.74 -11.88
N LEU A 202 -9.31 -12.94 -12.07
CA LEU A 202 -10.48 -13.31 -12.86
C LEU A 202 -10.12 -13.43 -14.35
N LEU A 203 -9.38 -12.48 -14.91
CA LEU A 203 -8.87 -12.57 -16.30
C LEU A 203 -8.00 -13.82 -16.47
N PHE A 204 -7.08 -14.07 -15.53
CA PHE A 204 -6.25 -15.26 -15.50
C PHE A 204 -7.08 -16.55 -15.43
N ALA A 205 -8.12 -16.57 -14.59
CA ALA A 205 -9.01 -17.70 -14.40
C ALA A 205 -9.81 -18.03 -15.67
N VAL A 206 -10.36 -17.01 -16.35
CA VAL A 206 -11.07 -17.18 -17.62
C VAL A 206 -10.15 -17.74 -18.69
N LEU A 207 -8.95 -17.18 -18.82
CA LEU A 207 -7.97 -17.61 -19.83
C LEU A 207 -7.41 -19.03 -19.57
N ASN A 208 -7.47 -19.51 -18.33
CA ASN A 208 -6.92 -20.80 -17.92
C ASN A 208 -7.97 -21.71 -17.26
N ALA A 209 -9.25 -21.55 -17.60
CA ALA A 209 -10.36 -22.18 -16.88
C ALA A 209 -10.20 -23.71 -16.74
N ARG A 210 -9.85 -24.39 -17.84
CA ARG A 210 -9.66 -25.86 -17.85
C ARG A 210 -8.59 -26.33 -16.86
N ALA A 211 -7.50 -25.56 -16.71
CA ALA A 211 -6.41 -25.91 -15.80
C ALA A 211 -6.70 -25.45 -14.37
N LEU A 212 -7.47 -24.37 -14.19
CA LEU A 212 -7.76 -23.77 -12.89
C LEU A 212 -8.88 -24.51 -12.14
N PHE A 213 -10.00 -24.82 -12.78
CA PHE A 213 -11.21 -25.37 -12.15
C PHE A 213 -11.12 -26.89 -11.88
N THR A 214 -10.07 -27.30 -11.19
CA THR A 214 -9.93 -28.68 -10.67
C THR A 214 -10.27 -28.70 -9.18
N ARG A 215 -10.82 -29.81 -8.67
CA ARG A 215 -11.14 -29.97 -7.24
C ARG A 215 -9.96 -29.60 -6.32
N ARG A 216 -8.75 -30.01 -6.71
CA ARG A 216 -7.51 -29.72 -5.98
C ARG A 216 -7.21 -28.22 -5.90
N ASN A 217 -7.39 -27.49 -7.01
CA ASN A 217 -7.15 -26.05 -7.06
C ASN A 217 -8.20 -25.28 -6.29
N LEU A 218 -9.48 -25.65 -6.43
CA LEU A 218 -10.58 -25.01 -5.70
C LEU A 218 -10.43 -25.19 -4.19
N LEU A 219 -10.06 -26.38 -3.71
CA LEU A 219 -9.75 -26.61 -2.30
C LEU A 219 -8.55 -25.76 -1.83
N PHE A 220 -7.51 -25.63 -2.65
CA PHE A 220 -6.37 -24.78 -2.34
C PHE A 220 -6.77 -23.29 -2.25
N LEU A 221 -7.58 -22.81 -3.19
CA LEU A 221 -8.05 -21.43 -3.23
C LEU A 221 -8.98 -21.13 -2.04
N GLY A 222 -9.92 -22.02 -1.72
CA GLY A 222 -10.78 -21.87 -0.53
C GLY A 222 -9.97 -21.79 0.77
N ARG A 223 -8.97 -22.66 0.94
CA ARG A 223 -8.02 -22.57 2.07
C ARG A 223 -7.20 -21.29 2.05
N SER A 224 -6.84 -20.80 0.87
CA SER A 224 -6.10 -19.55 0.71
C SER A 224 -6.94 -18.34 1.13
N VAL A 225 -8.23 -18.31 0.79
CA VAL A 225 -9.16 -17.25 1.22
C VAL A 225 -9.27 -17.23 2.74
N LEU A 226 -9.51 -18.38 3.38
CA LEU A 226 -9.56 -18.46 4.85
C LEU A 226 -8.26 -17.99 5.50
N LEU A 227 -7.12 -18.37 4.92
CA LEU A 227 -5.82 -17.95 5.41
C LEU A 227 -5.60 -16.44 5.27
N ILE A 228 -5.99 -15.86 4.13
CA ILE A 228 -5.92 -14.40 3.90
C ILE A 228 -6.77 -13.68 4.94
N LEU A 229 -8.03 -14.09 5.12
CA LEU A 229 -8.93 -13.48 6.10
C LEU A 229 -8.38 -13.57 7.52
N ALA A 230 -7.81 -14.71 7.91
CA ALA A 230 -7.20 -14.88 9.22
C ALA A 230 -5.94 -14.01 9.40
N LEU A 231 -5.04 -13.98 8.39
CA LEU A 231 -3.82 -13.17 8.43
C LEU A 231 -4.09 -11.67 8.44
N THR A 232 -5.14 -11.21 7.75
CA THR A 232 -5.47 -9.79 7.64
C THR A 232 -6.54 -9.32 8.63
N CYS A 233 -6.94 -10.18 9.57
CA CYS A 233 -7.93 -9.89 10.62
C CYS A 233 -7.58 -8.64 11.44
N LEU A 234 -6.29 -8.41 11.72
CA LEU A 234 -5.79 -7.19 12.38
C LEU A 234 -6.28 -5.88 11.73
N TYR A 235 -6.64 -5.92 10.45
CA TYR A 235 -7.09 -4.76 9.71
C TYR A 235 -8.60 -4.77 9.46
N TRP A 236 -9.13 -5.82 8.83
CA TRP A 236 -10.55 -5.82 8.45
C TRP A 236 -11.48 -5.96 9.66
N GLY A 237 -11.04 -6.60 10.75
CA GLY A 237 -11.84 -6.78 11.96
C GLY A 237 -12.23 -5.44 12.61
N PRO A 238 -11.24 -4.60 13.00
CA PRO A 238 -11.53 -3.27 13.54
C PRO A 238 -12.25 -2.38 12.54
N LEU A 239 -11.86 -2.44 11.26
CA LEU A 239 -12.50 -1.68 10.19
C LEU A 239 -14.01 -1.99 10.13
N LEU A 240 -14.39 -3.27 10.15
CA LEU A 240 -15.79 -3.70 10.11
C LEU A 240 -16.57 -3.21 11.33
N TYR A 241 -15.98 -3.26 12.52
CA TYR A 241 -16.60 -2.71 13.73
C TYR A 241 -16.95 -1.23 13.53
N HIS A 242 -16.00 -0.41 13.05
CA HIS A 242 -16.26 1.01 12.85
C HIS A 242 -17.16 1.31 11.65
N MET A 243 -17.17 0.47 10.62
CA MET A 243 -18.14 0.61 9.53
C MET A 243 -19.59 0.46 10.04
N VAL A 244 -19.81 -0.37 11.06
CA VAL A 244 -21.14 -0.60 11.65
C VAL A 244 -21.47 0.45 12.72
N TYR A 245 -20.53 0.75 13.62
CA TYR A 245 -20.83 1.51 14.84
C TYR A 245 -20.34 2.97 14.81
N SER A 246 -19.37 3.32 13.97
CA SER A 246 -18.88 4.69 13.87
C SER A 246 -19.56 5.45 12.73
N ASP A 247 -19.62 6.76 12.89
CA ASP A 247 -19.89 7.68 11.81
C ASP A 247 -18.55 8.13 11.20
N VAL A 248 -18.15 7.58 10.05
CA VAL A 248 -16.90 7.94 9.39
C VAL A 248 -17.20 8.36 7.95
N TYR A 249 -16.70 9.52 7.54
CA TYR A 249 -17.01 10.12 6.26
C TYR A 249 -16.58 9.24 5.08
N ALA A 250 -15.39 8.61 5.14
CA ALA A 250 -14.94 7.66 4.12
C ALA A 250 -15.95 6.53 3.86
N PHE A 251 -16.66 6.04 4.87
CA PHE A 251 -17.58 4.90 4.74
C PHE A 251 -19.00 5.30 4.32
N LYS A 252 -19.43 6.54 4.58
CA LYS A 252 -20.82 6.96 4.39
C LYS A 252 -20.99 8.05 3.34
N GLY A 253 -20.11 9.04 3.31
CA GLY A 253 -20.19 10.18 2.40
C GLY A 253 -19.31 10.02 1.15
N MET A 254 -18.09 9.48 1.31
CA MET A 254 -17.12 9.42 0.20
C MET A 254 -17.37 8.26 -0.78
N LEU A 255 -18.10 7.21 -0.41
CA LEU A 255 -18.37 6.09 -1.32
C LEU A 255 -19.06 6.49 -2.64
N PHE A 256 -19.76 7.63 -2.66
CA PHE A 256 -20.40 8.17 -3.86
C PHE A 256 -19.44 8.98 -4.76
N SER A 257 -18.29 9.45 -4.26
CA SER A 257 -17.31 10.24 -5.04
C SER A 257 -16.62 9.41 -6.13
N TYR A 258 -16.59 8.08 -5.96
CA TYR A 258 -15.97 7.15 -6.90
C TYR A 258 -16.77 6.95 -8.20
N ARG A 259 -17.98 7.52 -8.31
CA ARG A 259 -18.74 7.60 -9.58
C ARG A 259 -18.03 8.46 -10.64
N HIS A 260 -16.95 9.17 -10.28
CA HIS A 260 -16.17 10.00 -11.18
C HIS A 260 -14.91 9.32 -11.74
N MET A 261 -14.73 8.01 -11.57
CA MET A 261 -13.53 7.29 -12.06
C MET A 261 -13.25 7.53 -13.55
N ASP A 262 -14.28 7.69 -14.38
CA ASP A 262 -14.13 8.02 -15.81
C ASP A 262 -13.46 9.38 -16.07
N ARG A 263 -13.61 10.35 -15.16
CA ARG A 263 -12.93 11.65 -15.25
C ARG A 263 -11.43 11.57 -14.98
N TYR A 264 -10.97 10.47 -14.37
CA TYR A 264 -9.57 10.23 -14.02
C TYR A 264 -8.92 9.16 -14.93
N LYS A 265 -9.54 8.80 -16.06
CA LYS A 265 -8.87 7.88 -17.00
C LYS A 265 -7.71 8.57 -17.71
N SER A 266 -6.77 7.78 -18.22
CA SER A 266 -5.59 8.30 -18.93
C SER A 266 -5.88 8.45 -20.42
N ASP A 267 -5.22 9.39 -21.11
CA ASP A 267 -5.28 9.43 -22.57
C ASP A 267 -4.48 8.26 -23.19
N LEU A 268 -4.97 7.70 -24.30
CA LEU A 268 -4.33 6.59 -25.00
C LEU A 268 -2.91 6.92 -25.45
N LEU A 269 -2.70 8.04 -26.15
CA LEU A 269 -1.38 8.38 -26.68
C LEU A 269 -0.41 8.72 -25.55
N GLN A 270 -0.86 9.44 -24.53
CA GLN A 270 -0.05 9.73 -23.34
C GLN A 270 0.38 8.42 -22.64
N THR A 271 -0.53 7.46 -22.50
CA THR A 271 -0.26 6.15 -21.91
C THR A 271 0.72 5.33 -22.75
N LEU A 272 0.58 5.30 -24.08
CA LEU A 272 1.45 4.51 -24.96
C LEU A 272 2.85 5.11 -25.11
N LEU A 273 2.96 6.44 -25.20
CA LEU A 273 4.22 7.15 -25.40
C LEU A 273 4.96 7.44 -24.09
N GLY A 274 4.32 7.25 -22.94
CA GLY A 274 4.92 7.54 -21.63
C GLY A 274 5.01 9.03 -21.33
N LEU A 275 4.05 9.82 -21.81
CA LEU A 275 3.99 11.26 -21.61
C LEU A 275 3.30 11.60 -20.26
N PRO A 276 3.61 12.75 -19.66
CA PRO A 276 2.90 13.21 -18.48
C PRO A 276 1.41 13.45 -18.80
N SER A 277 0.56 13.15 -17.82
CA SER A 277 -0.89 13.27 -17.95
C SER A 277 -1.31 14.73 -17.89
N HIS A 278 -2.07 15.12 -18.92
CA HIS A 278 -2.83 16.38 -18.96
C HIS A 278 -4.33 16.14 -19.19
N TYR A 279 -4.73 14.87 -19.15
CA TYR A 279 -6.08 14.44 -19.49
C TYR A 279 -6.96 14.27 -18.24
N GLY A 280 -8.22 14.67 -18.38
CA GLY A 280 -9.23 14.54 -17.33
C GLY A 280 -8.92 15.40 -16.10
N LEU A 281 -9.30 14.90 -14.93
CA LEU A 281 -9.03 15.53 -13.62
C LEU A 281 -7.80 14.93 -12.93
N THR A 282 -6.97 14.18 -13.67
CA THR A 282 -5.73 13.62 -13.15
C THR A 282 -4.78 14.76 -12.77
N GLN A 283 -4.07 14.62 -11.65
CA GLN A 283 -3.09 15.63 -11.24
C GLN A 283 -2.01 15.78 -12.32
N ASN A 284 -1.74 17.04 -12.70
CA ASN A 284 -0.78 17.38 -13.74
C ASN A 284 0.60 16.81 -13.43
N GLY A 285 1.26 16.25 -14.44
CA GLY A 285 2.61 15.69 -14.29
C GLY A 285 2.67 14.24 -13.79
N THR A 286 1.53 13.60 -13.51
CA THR A 286 1.48 12.14 -13.29
C THR A 286 1.80 11.35 -14.55
N TYR A 287 2.47 10.22 -14.42
CA TYR A 287 2.73 9.30 -15.53
C TYR A 287 1.92 8.01 -15.36
N SER A 288 0.81 7.91 -16.11
CA SER A 288 -0.02 6.70 -16.17
C SER A 288 0.42 5.80 -17.33
N SER A 289 1.66 5.33 -17.30
CA SER A 289 2.24 4.51 -18.39
C SER A 289 3.28 3.51 -17.86
N PRO A 290 3.40 2.31 -18.47
CA PRO A 290 4.56 1.44 -18.24
C PRO A 290 5.88 2.04 -18.76
N GLY A 291 5.81 2.97 -19.72
CA GLY A 291 6.92 3.51 -20.49
C GLY A 291 7.06 2.87 -21.87
N LEU A 292 7.24 3.70 -22.90
CA LEU A 292 7.33 3.26 -24.30
C LEU A 292 8.37 2.14 -24.54
N PRO A 293 9.61 2.18 -24.00
CA PRO A 293 10.59 1.11 -24.23
C PRO A 293 10.13 -0.25 -23.68
N LEU A 294 9.49 -0.26 -22.51
CA LEU A 294 8.95 -1.48 -21.91
C LEU A 294 7.78 -2.03 -22.74
N LEU A 295 6.91 -1.16 -23.28
CA LEU A 295 5.84 -1.54 -24.19
C LEU A 295 6.39 -2.14 -25.50
N LEU A 296 7.39 -1.51 -26.12
CA LEU A 296 8.01 -2.01 -27.35
C LEU A 296 8.67 -3.39 -27.16
N LEU A 297 9.40 -3.58 -26.05
CA LEU A 297 9.96 -4.88 -25.69
C LEU A 297 8.86 -5.92 -25.48
N SER A 298 7.75 -5.54 -24.84
CA SER A 298 6.61 -6.43 -24.60
C SER A 298 5.93 -6.84 -25.91
N LEU A 299 5.76 -5.91 -26.86
CA LEU A 299 5.22 -6.22 -28.18
C LEU A 299 6.16 -7.15 -28.97
N ALA A 300 7.48 -6.88 -28.93
CA ALA A 300 8.47 -7.75 -29.56
C ALA A 300 8.44 -9.17 -28.97
N ALA A 301 8.21 -9.31 -27.66
CA ALA A 301 8.12 -10.62 -26.99
C ALA A 301 6.98 -11.49 -27.53
N LEU A 302 5.87 -10.92 -28.02
CA LEU A 302 4.76 -11.68 -28.64
C LEU A 302 5.20 -12.39 -29.93
N LEU A 303 6.14 -11.79 -30.66
CA LEU A 303 6.70 -12.33 -31.91
C LEU A 303 7.79 -13.38 -31.66
N MET A 304 8.29 -13.49 -30.43
CA MET A 304 9.33 -14.44 -30.05
C MET A 304 8.74 -15.82 -29.66
N PRO A 305 9.58 -16.88 -29.63
CA PRO A 305 9.16 -18.23 -29.27
C PRO A 305 8.98 -18.40 -27.75
N ILE A 306 8.11 -17.58 -27.14
CA ILE A 306 7.67 -17.76 -25.76
C ILE A 306 6.51 -18.76 -25.68
N ALA A 307 6.42 -19.50 -24.57
CA ALA A 307 5.37 -20.48 -24.34
C ALA A 307 3.96 -19.85 -24.47
N ARG A 308 2.98 -20.62 -24.94
CA ARG A 308 1.59 -20.15 -25.14
C ARG A 308 1.03 -19.44 -23.91
N ARG A 309 1.24 -20.03 -22.73
CA ARG A 309 0.85 -19.43 -21.44
C ARG A 309 1.49 -18.05 -21.23
N GLY A 310 2.76 -17.91 -21.57
CA GLY A 310 3.47 -16.63 -21.49
C GLY A 310 2.89 -15.59 -22.43
N LYS A 311 2.53 -15.97 -23.67
CA LYS A 311 1.80 -15.08 -24.60
C LYS A 311 0.47 -14.64 -24.00
N THR A 312 -0.31 -15.57 -23.44
CA THR A 312 -1.59 -15.26 -22.80
C THR A 312 -1.46 -14.27 -21.64
N LEU A 313 -0.47 -14.47 -20.75
CA LEU A 313 -0.21 -13.56 -19.62
C LEU A 313 0.27 -12.17 -20.10
N LEU A 314 1.14 -12.14 -21.09
CA LEU A 314 1.62 -10.91 -21.72
C LEU A 314 0.47 -10.12 -22.39
N THR A 315 -0.40 -10.81 -23.14
CA THR A 315 -1.60 -10.22 -23.73
C THR A 315 -2.53 -9.67 -22.65
N ALA A 316 -2.73 -10.38 -21.53
CA ALA A 316 -3.52 -9.87 -20.41
C ALA A 316 -2.92 -8.56 -19.85
N GLY A 317 -1.59 -8.48 -19.72
CA GLY A 317 -0.91 -7.25 -19.32
C GLY A 317 -1.13 -6.08 -20.30
N LEU A 318 -1.03 -6.33 -21.61
CA LEU A 318 -1.30 -5.33 -22.64
C LEU A 318 -2.77 -4.87 -22.65
N VAL A 319 -3.72 -5.80 -22.47
CA VAL A 319 -5.15 -5.46 -22.31
C VAL A 319 -5.35 -4.57 -21.09
N MET A 320 -4.72 -4.88 -19.95
CA MET A 320 -4.81 -4.02 -18.76
C MET A 320 -4.26 -2.61 -18.99
N VAL A 321 -3.23 -2.43 -19.82
CA VAL A 321 -2.78 -1.08 -20.24
C VAL A 321 -3.87 -0.38 -21.04
N LEU A 322 -4.50 -1.04 -22.01
CA LEU A 322 -5.57 -0.43 -22.79
C LEU A 322 -6.79 -0.07 -21.93
N LEU A 323 -7.11 -0.91 -20.94
CA LEU A 323 -8.20 -0.67 -20.01
C LEU A 323 -7.99 0.59 -19.15
N THR A 324 -6.77 1.11 -19.00
CA THR A 324 -6.54 2.34 -18.22
C THR A 324 -6.91 3.60 -19.00
N THR A 325 -7.06 3.48 -20.32
CA THR A 325 -7.16 4.62 -21.23
C THR A 325 -8.60 5.08 -21.47
N ASN A 326 -8.73 6.21 -22.17
CA ASN A 326 -9.98 6.77 -22.67
C ASN A 326 -10.73 5.89 -23.69
N LEU A 327 -10.16 4.77 -24.13
CA LEU A 327 -10.86 3.74 -24.91
C LEU A 327 -11.99 3.05 -24.13
N VAL A 328 -11.90 3.04 -22.80
CA VAL A 328 -12.91 2.41 -21.93
C VAL A 328 -13.79 3.47 -21.29
N ASN A 329 -15.10 3.22 -21.31
CA ASN A 329 -16.08 4.01 -20.58
C ASN A 329 -16.20 3.49 -19.14
N TRP A 330 -15.48 4.15 -18.23
CA TRP A 330 -15.47 3.82 -16.81
C TRP A 330 -16.68 4.36 -16.03
N ASN A 331 -17.71 4.87 -16.72
CA ASN A 331 -19.04 5.08 -16.12
C ASN A 331 -19.91 3.82 -16.27
N TRP A 332 -19.81 3.12 -17.40
CA TRP A 332 -20.68 1.98 -17.71
C TRP A 332 -20.34 0.74 -16.88
N LEU A 333 -19.07 0.38 -16.77
CA LEU A 333 -18.65 -0.82 -16.02
C LEU A 333 -19.06 -0.74 -14.53
N PRO A 334 -18.73 0.32 -13.78
CA PRO A 334 -19.06 0.39 -12.37
C PRO A 334 -20.55 0.60 -12.09
N ALA A 335 -21.33 1.11 -13.05
CA ALA A 335 -22.78 1.17 -12.93
C ALA A 335 -23.42 -0.23 -12.81
N HIS A 336 -22.84 -1.23 -13.49
CA HIS A 336 -23.31 -2.62 -13.45
C HIS A 336 -22.54 -3.49 -12.45
N THR A 337 -21.35 -3.04 -12.05
CA THR A 337 -20.47 -3.76 -11.10
C THR A 337 -19.93 -2.78 -10.05
N PRO A 338 -20.74 -2.39 -9.04
CA PRO A 338 -20.38 -1.33 -8.09
C PRO A 338 -19.08 -1.56 -7.31
N VAL A 339 -18.66 -2.82 -7.16
CA VAL A 339 -17.37 -3.19 -6.55
C VAL A 339 -16.17 -2.56 -7.27
N LEU A 340 -16.28 -2.28 -8.57
CA LEU A 340 -15.21 -1.62 -9.34
C LEU A 340 -14.99 -0.16 -8.93
N ASN A 341 -15.98 0.51 -8.32
CA ASN A 341 -15.80 1.87 -7.79
C ASN A 341 -14.74 1.92 -6.68
N ILE A 342 -14.54 0.81 -5.96
CA ILE A 342 -13.49 0.71 -4.92
C ILE A 342 -12.08 0.85 -5.53
N MET A 343 -11.92 0.57 -6.83
CA MET A 343 -10.65 0.79 -7.52
C MET A 343 -10.31 2.27 -7.66
N GLN A 344 -11.26 3.20 -7.55
CA GLN A 344 -11.18 4.67 -7.66
C GLN A 344 -10.58 5.24 -8.97
N PHE A 345 -9.49 4.66 -9.48
CA PHE A 345 -8.75 5.12 -10.65
C PHE A 345 -8.34 3.96 -11.56
N SER A 346 -8.60 4.09 -12.86
CA SER A 346 -8.33 3.05 -13.86
C SER A 346 -6.83 2.76 -14.05
N TRP A 347 -5.97 3.78 -13.86
CA TRP A 347 -4.52 3.63 -13.96
C TRP A 347 -3.95 2.62 -12.96
N ARG A 348 -4.67 2.27 -11.89
CA ARG A 348 -4.21 1.27 -10.91
C ARG A 348 -4.02 -0.11 -11.54
N LEU A 349 -4.67 -0.41 -12.67
CA LEU A 349 -4.42 -1.65 -13.43
C LEU A 349 -2.95 -1.77 -13.91
N LEU A 350 -2.24 -0.64 -14.07
CA LEU A 350 -0.83 -0.61 -14.46
C LEU A 350 0.09 -1.28 -13.44
N MET A 351 -0.32 -1.37 -12.16
CA MET A 351 0.45 -2.09 -11.15
C MET A 351 0.67 -3.57 -11.53
N CYS A 352 -0.35 -4.20 -12.12
CA CYS A 352 -0.30 -5.58 -12.59
C CYS A 352 0.24 -5.66 -14.03
N ALA A 353 -0.12 -4.70 -14.87
CA ALA A 353 0.39 -4.64 -16.24
C ALA A 353 1.92 -4.58 -16.25
N CYS A 354 2.54 -3.65 -15.51
CA CYS A 354 4.00 -3.53 -15.46
C CYS A 354 4.69 -4.81 -14.98
N ALA A 355 4.10 -5.55 -14.04
CA ALA A 355 4.64 -6.84 -13.60
C ALA A 355 4.62 -7.90 -14.72
N LEU A 356 3.52 -8.00 -15.46
CA LEU A 356 3.38 -8.93 -16.59
C LEU A 356 4.28 -8.55 -17.78
N LEU A 357 4.32 -7.25 -18.12
CA LEU A 357 5.16 -6.71 -19.19
C LEU A 357 6.63 -6.96 -18.88
N ALA A 358 7.11 -6.57 -17.69
CA ALA A 358 8.50 -6.80 -17.27
C ALA A 358 8.87 -8.29 -17.28
N LEU A 359 7.95 -9.18 -16.88
CA LEU A 359 8.19 -10.62 -16.85
C LEU A 359 8.55 -11.18 -18.23
N TYR A 360 7.94 -10.71 -19.31
CA TYR A 360 8.17 -11.24 -20.66
C TYR A 360 9.04 -10.35 -21.55
N ALA A 361 9.12 -9.04 -21.29
CA ALA A 361 10.03 -8.10 -21.98
C ALA A 361 11.52 -8.47 -21.82
N VAL A 362 11.86 -9.26 -20.79
CA VAL A 362 13.21 -9.83 -20.62
C VAL A 362 13.67 -10.65 -21.81
N VAL A 363 12.78 -11.39 -22.48
CA VAL A 363 13.15 -12.30 -23.57
C VAL A 363 13.78 -11.54 -24.75
N PRO A 364 13.11 -10.53 -25.35
CA PRO A 364 13.72 -9.73 -26.40
C PRO A 364 14.91 -8.90 -25.90
N LEU A 365 14.87 -8.36 -24.67
CA LEU A 365 16.00 -7.60 -24.15
C LEU A 365 17.27 -8.47 -24.04
N GLN A 366 17.14 -9.69 -23.51
CA GLN A 366 18.25 -10.63 -23.41
C GLN A 366 18.76 -11.06 -24.80
N TRP A 367 17.86 -11.25 -25.77
CA TRP A 367 18.23 -11.54 -27.16
C TRP A 367 18.98 -10.36 -27.81
N LEU A 368 18.49 -9.13 -27.65
CA LEU A 368 19.16 -7.92 -28.14
C LEU A 368 20.55 -7.78 -27.54
N LEU A 369 20.65 -7.94 -26.21
CA LEU A 369 21.94 -7.86 -25.52
C LEU A 369 22.94 -8.86 -26.09
N THR A 370 22.50 -10.07 -26.45
CA THR A 370 23.37 -11.14 -26.97
C THR A 370 23.72 -10.97 -28.46
N HIS A 371 22.74 -10.64 -29.31
CA HIS A 371 22.87 -10.68 -30.78
C HIS A 371 22.91 -9.30 -31.45
N GLN A 372 22.26 -8.27 -30.90
CA GLN A 372 22.07 -6.95 -31.52
C GLN A 372 22.48 -5.82 -30.58
N ARG A 373 23.78 -5.74 -30.30
CA ARG A 373 24.32 -4.91 -29.20
C ARG A 373 24.05 -3.41 -29.35
N LYS A 374 24.10 -2.87 -30.57
CA LYS A 374 23.79 -1.44 -30.83
C LYS A 374 22.34 -1.12 -30.49
N THR A 375 21.40 -1.96 -30.96
CA THR A 375 19.97 -1.85 -30.63
C THR A 375 19.71 -2.07 -29.14
N ALA A 376 20.45 -2.99 -28.50
CA ALA A 376 20.37 -3.18 -27.06
C ALA A 376 20.82 -1.93 -26.28
N ALA A 377 21.93 -1.30 -26.70
CA ALA A 377 22.40 -0.06 -26.09
C ALA A 377 21.36 1.06 -26.25
N LEU A 378 20.80 1.24 -27.45
CA LEU A 378 19.71 2.19 -27.69
C LEU A 378 18.51 1.92 -26.78
N MET A 379 18.11 0.66 -26.64
CA MET A 379 16.98 0.26 -25.78
C MET A 379 17.26 0.52 -24.30
N LEU A 380 18.47 0.23 -23.81
CA LEU A 380 18.88 0.54 -22.44
C LEU A 380 18.90 2.05 -22.18
N THR A 381 19.39 2.85 -23.14
CA THR A 381 19.35 4.32 -23.07
C THR A 381 17.92 4.84 -23.06
N ALA A 382 17.04 4.27 -23.88
CA ALA A 382 15.62 4.64 -23.89
C ALA A 382 14.93 4.29 -22.57
N LEU A 383 15.21 3.13 -21.99
CA LEU A 383 14.74 2.74 -20.65
C LEU A 383 15.23 3.71 -19.57
N LEU A 384 16.51 4.07 -19.60
CA LEU A 384 17.10 5.09 -18.72
C LEU A 384 16.38 6.44 -18.86
N ALA A 385 16.20 6.92 -20.09
CA ALA A 385 15.53 8.19 -20.35
C ALA A 385 14.07 8.20 -19.86
N ALA A 386 13.32 7.11 -20.09
CA ALA A 386 11.94 6.98 -19.61
C ALA A 386 11.88 6.97 -18.07
N ALA A 387 12.76 6.19 -17.43
CA ALA A 387 12.86 6.12 -15.97
C ALA A 387 13.40 7.42 -15.33
N TRP A 388 14.14 8.22 -16.08
CA TRP A 388 14.62 9.53 -15.61
C TRP A 388 13.46 10.52 -15.42
N LEU A 389 12.35 10.41 -16.15
CA LEU A 389 11.26 11.40 -16.07
C LEU A 389 10.67 11.52 -14.64
N PRO A 390 10.24 10.44 -13.96
CA PRO A 390 9.74 10.56 -12.58
C PRO A 390 10.86 10.86 -11.57
N VAL A 391 12.08 10.36 -11.81
CA VAL A 391 13.25 10.62 -10.94
C VAL A 391 13.60 12.10 -10.95
N LYS A 392 13.65 12.72 -12.13
CA LYS A 392 13.90 14.15 -12.31
C LYS A 392 12.82 14.98 -11.62
N SER A 393 11.55 14.59 -11.71
CA SER A 393 10.46 15.28 -11.02
C SER A 393 10.69 15.37 -9.50
N ALA A 394 11.17 14.29 -8.86
CA ALA A 394 11.50 14.33 -7.44
C ALA A 394 12.73 15.22 -7.13
N LEU A 395 13.75 15.21 -7.99
CA LEU A 395 14.95 16.03 -7.81
C LEU A 395 14.70 17.53 -8.05
N ASP A 396 13.78 17.87 -8.97
CA ASP A 396 13.42 19.25 -9.28
C ASP A 396 12.49 19.88 -8.21
N GLN A 397 11.84 19.05 -7.38
CA GLN A 397 10.88 19.49 -6.36
C GLN A 397 11.31 19.06 -4.95
N PRO A 398 12.51 19.49 -4.48
CA PRO A 398 12.93 19.19 -3.12
C PRO A 398 12.07 19.95 -2.13
N LEU A 399 11.74 19.29 -1.02
CA LEU A 399 11.06 19.91 0.11
C LEU A 399 12.07 20.22 1.22
N PRO A 400 12.16 21.49 1.64
CA PRO A 400 13.17 21.93 2.61
C PRO A 400 12.82 21.59 4.05
N ALA A 401 11.53 21.39 4.39
CA ALA A 401 11.10 21.15 5.76
C ALA A 401 9.85 20.25 5.85
N PHE A 402 9.71 19.62 7.01
CA PHE A 402 8.54 18.84 7.39
C PHE A 402 7.60 19.62 8.27
N GLN A 403 6.66 20.34 7.67
CA GLN A 403 5.48 20.80 8.40
C GLN A 403 4.29 20.80 7.45
N THR A 404 3.29 20.01 7.78
CA THR A 404 1.96 20.12 7.20
C THR A 404 0.96 20.16 8.35
N THR A 405 0.05 21.12 8.25
CA THR A 405 -1.10 21.28 9.14
C THR A 405 -2.37 20.83 8.44
N ARG A 406 -2.24 20.06 7.34
CA ARG A 406 -3.36 19.66 6.51
C ARG A 406 -4.27 18.71 7.26
N LEU A 407 -5.55 19.04 7.23
CA LEU A 407 -6.63 18.20 7.69
C LEU A 407 -7.14 17.35 6.51
N TYR A 408 -7.24 16.03 6.73
CA TYR A 408 -7.79 15.10 5.75
C TYR A 408 -9.23 14.75 6.12
N ALA A 409 -10.15 14.98 5.20
CA ALA A 409 -11.57 14.73 5.40
C ALA A 409 -11.92 13.25 5.61
N ASP A 410 -11.17 12.34 4.99
CA ASP A 410 -11.47 10.91 4.86
C ASP A 410 -11.90 10.25 6.17
N TYR A 411 -11.16 10.51 7.25
CA TYR A 411 -11.33 9.80 8.52
C TYR A 411 -12.01 10.62 9.60
N LEU A 412 -12.47 11.82 9.27
CA LEU A 412 -13.39 12.56 10.13
C LEU A 412 -14.78 11.92 10.07
N ASN A 413 -15.66 12.29 10.99
CA ASN A 413 -17.06 11.83 10.94
C ASN A 413 -17.90 12.65 9.95
N THR A 414 -19.11 12.21 9.63
CA THR A 414 -19.92 12.92 8.63
C THR A 414 -20.43 14.26 9.16
N ARG A 415 -20.54 14.41 10.49
CA ARG A 415 -20.98 15.65 11.14
C ARG A 415 -19.98 16.79 10.95
N THR A 416 -18.67 16.53 11.05
CA THR A 416 -17.66 17.56 10.77
C THR A 416 -17.66 18.03 9.31
N MET A 417 -18.25 17.25 8.39
CA MET A 417 -18.37 17.61 6.97
C MET A 417 -19.59 18.49 6.67
N GLN A 418 -20.43 18.79 7.67
CA GLN A 418 -21.64 19.58 7.50
C GLN A 418 -21.36 21.08 7.70
N GLY A 419 -22.10 21.91 6.97
CA GLY A 419 -21.99 23.36 7.06
C GLY A 419 -20.58 23.87 6.77
N THR A 420 -20.07 24.77 7.62
CA THR A 420 -18.73 25.35 7.52
C THR A 420 -17.72 24.67 8.45
N THR A 421 -18.10 23.59 9.15
CA THR A 421 -17.27 22.96 10.20
C THR A 421 -15.93 22.51 9.64
N TYR A 422 -15.89 21.75 8.55
CA TYR A 422 -14.65 21.29 7.94
C TYR A 422 -13.72 22.45 7.55
N ASP A 423 -14.26 23.50 6.94
CA ASP A 423 -13.47 24.66 6.50
C ASP A 423 -12.87 25.41 7.69
N LEU A 424 -13.64 25.54 8.78
CA LEU A 424 -13.15 26.11 10.03
C LEU A 424 -12.02 25.24 10.61
N LEU A 425 -12.20 23.92 10.68
CA LEU A 425 -11.19 23.01 11.20
C LEU A 425 -9.93 22.98 10.32
N ALA A 426 -10.08 23.03 8.99
CA ALA A 426 -8.95 23.14 8.06
C ALA A 426 -8.20 24.46 8.23
N ALA A 427 -8.90 25.53 8.61
CA ALA A 427 -8.34 26.82 9.02
C ALA A 427 -7.93 26.87 10.51
N GLN A 428 -7.79 25.72 11.18
CA GLN A 428 -7.36 25.60 12.58
C GLN A 428 -8.28 26.27 13.59
N THR A 429 -9.53 26.47 13.21
CA THR A 429 -10.52 27.22 13.96
C THR A 429 -11.66 26.28 14.38
N LEU A 430 -11.97 26.23 15.67
CA LEU A 430 -13.10 25.42 16.14
C LEU A 430 -14.44 26.10 15.79
N PRO A 431 -15.49 25.33 15.44
CA PRO A 431 -16.82 25.85 15.21
C PRO A 431 -17.39 26.51 16.48
N PRO A 432 -18.25 27.54 16.37
CA PRO A 432 -18.78 28.25 17.54
C PRO A 432 -19.40 27.33 18.60
N THR A 433 -20.12 26.28 18.17
CA THR A 433 -20.74 25.27 19.04
C THR A 433 -19.74 24.51 19.90
N ALA A 434 -18.49 24.38 19.47
CA ALA A 434 -17.43 23.70 20.20
C ALA A 434 -16.69 24.62 21.18
N ARG A 435 -16.93 25.95 21.15
CA ARG A 435 -16.13 26.92 21.92
C ARG A 435 -16.62 27.08 23.36
N ASP A 436 -17.92 26.88 23.59
CA ASP A 436 -18.49 26.98 24.93
C ASP A 436 -18.00 25.80 25.79
N HIS A 437 -17.46 26.10 26.97
CA HIS A 437 -16.88 25.12 27.90
C HIS A 437 -15.84 24.17 27.25
N LEU A 438 -14.99 24.71 26.38
CA LEU A 438 -13.98 23.97 25.64
C LEU A 438 -12.77 23.56 26.49
N LEU A 439 -12.41 22.28 26.42
CA LEU A 439 -11.18 21.72 27.00
C LEU A 439 -10.02 21.85 26.02
N ASN A 440 -9.39 23.03 26.00
CA ASN A 440 -8.45 23.43 24.95
C ASN A 440 -7.06 22.76 25.01
N LEU A 441 -6.56 22.42 26.21
CA LEU A 441 -5.23 21.88 26.39
C LEU A 441 -5.24 20.73 27.41
N PRO A 442 -4.78 19.53 27.03
CA PRO A 442 -4.63 18.46 28.00
C PRO A 442 -3.52 18.82 29.00
N GLY A 443 -3.79 18.61 30.29
CA GLY A 443 -2.80 18.71 31.37
C GLY A 443 -1.79 17.55 31.37
N GLY A 444 -2.01 16.53 30.54
CA GLY A 444 -1.09 15.41 30.36
C GLY A 444 -1.70 14.29 29.53
N TYR A 445 -1.00 13.15 29.47
CA TYR A 445 -1.46 11.96 28.77
C TYR A 445 -1.35 10.74 29.68
N ILE A 446 -2.41 9.93 29.73
CA ILE A 446 -2.43 8.64 30.42
C ILE A 446 -2.57 7.55 29.34
N ASN A 447 -1.59 6.66 29.23
CA ASN A 447 -1.52 5.63 28.18
C ASN A 447 -1.67 6.21 26.75
N GLY A 448 -1.14 7.42 26.53
CA GLY A 448 -1.23 8.13 25.26
C GLY A 448 -2.60 8.74 24.94
N TYR A 449 -3.49 8.88 25.92
CA TYR A 449 -4.77 9.59 25.77
C TYR A 449 -4.81 10.86 26.62
N PRO A 450 -5.42 11.95 26.10
CA PRO A 450 -5.42 13.26 26.74
C PRO A 450 -6.19 13.25 28.07
N THR A 451 -5.63 13.95 29.07
CA THR A 451 -6.22 14.17 30.39
C THR A 451 -6.35 15.66 30.65
N PHE A 452 -7.49 16.08 31.18
CA PHE A 452 -7.84 17.47 31.44
C PHE A 452 -8.17 17.65 32.92
N HIS A 453 -7.77 18.80 33.48
CA HIS A 453 -8.22 19.25 34.80
C HIS A 453 -9.21 20.39 34.58
N VAL A 454 -10.41 20.25 35.14
CA VAL A 454 -11.54 21.13 34.86
C VAL A 454 -12.13 21.62 36.16
N SER A 455 -12.15 22.94 36.34
CA SER A 455 -12.90 23.60 37.39
C SER A 455 -14.28 23.98 36.83
N ALA A 456 -15.32 23.31 37.32
CA ALA A 456 -16.70 23.54 36.91
C ALA A 456 -17.44 24.37 37.96
N PRO A 457 -17.79 25.64 37.69
CA PRO A 457 -18.50 26.48 38.65
C PRO A 457 -19.99 26.10 38.76
N GLU A 458 -20.55 25.58 37.68
CA GLU A 458 -21.94 25.18 37.56
C GLU A 458 -22.07 23.90 36.70
N PRO A 459 -23.19 23.17 36.78
CA PRO A 459 -23.36 21.98 35.96
C PRO A 459 -23.44 22.35 34.49
N ALA A 460 -22.47 21.92 33.69
CA ALA A 460 -22.37 22.27 32.27
C ALA A 460 -21.89 21.10 31.40
N LEU A 461 -22.11 21.23 30.09
CA LEU A 461 -21.56 20.33 29.09
C LEU A 461 -20.23 20.90 28.59
N TYR A 462 -19.15 20.20 28.88
CA TYR A 462 -17.80 20.55 28.42
C TYR A 462 -17.47 19.85 27.12
N THR A 463 -16.85 20.56 26.19
CA THR A 463 -16.48 20.04 24.86
C THR A 463 -15.03 19.59 24.84
N LEU A 464 -14.78 18.37 24.36
CA LEU A 464 -13.44 17.89 24.01
C LEU A 464 -13.25 18.07 22.50
N PRO A 465 -12.19 18.75 22.03
CA PRO A 465 -11.95 19.03 20.62
C PRO A 465 -11.40 17.81 19.85
N TYR A 466 -11.98 16.63 20.10
CA TYR A 466 -11.60 15.37 19.48
C TYR A 466 -12.78 14.70 18.80
N VAL A 467 -12.56 14.23 17.57
CA VAL A 467 -13.56 13.59 16.73
C VAL A 467 -14.09 12.34 17.42
N MET A 468 -15.41 12.20 17.48
CA MET A 468 -16.03 11.06 18.11
C MET A 468 -16.02 9.80 17.22
N TYR A 469 -15.58 8.69 17.80
CA TYR A 469 -15.71 7.33 17.27
C TYR A 469 -16.35 6.40 18.28
N ALA A 470 -17.01 5.35 17.79
CA ALA A 470 -17.44 4.24 18.62
C ALA A 470 -16.23 3.60 19.32
N GLY A 471 -16.39 3.21 20.59
CA GLY A 471 -15.30 2.66 21.41
C GLY A 471 -14.62 3.67 22.33
N TYR A 472 -14.84 4.98 22.16
CA TYR A 472 -14.40 5.98 23.13
C TYR A 472 -15.24 5.96 24.41
N THR A 473 -14.56 6.26 25.50
CA THR A 473 -15.10 6.40 26.86
C THR A 473 -14.37 7.53 27.56
N LEU A 474 -15.02 8.16 28.53
CA LEU A 474 -14.38 9.16 29.39
C LEU A 474 -14.24 8.60 30.80
N MET A 475 -13.14 8.93 31.46
CA MET A 475 -12.95 8.68 32.90
C MET A 475 -13.05 10.02 33.60
N VAL A 476 -14.09 10.23 34.41
CA VAL A 476 -14.29 11.42 35.24
C VAL A 476 -14.02 11.00 36.68
N ASP A 477 -12.96 11.53 37.27
CA ASP A 477 -12.53 11.21 38.65
C ASP A 477 -12.39 9.69 38.91
N GLY A 478 -11.89 8.97 37.91
CA GLY A 478 -11.72 7.52 37.96
C GLY A 478 -12.99 6.70 37.66
N GLN A 479 -14.14 7.34 37.43
CA GLN A 479 -15.38 6.67 37.04
C GLN A 479 -15.61 6.74 35.53
N ARG A 480 -16.05 5.63 34.94
CA ARG A 480 -16.33 5.54 33.51
C ARG A 480 -17.65 6.23 33.17
N VAL A 481 -17.59 7.21 32.27
CA VAL A 481 -18.72 7.99 31.76
C VAL A 481 -18.79 7.85 30.23
N ALA A 482 -20.02 7.77 29.70
CA ALA A 482 -20.22 7.75 28.25
C ALA A 482 -20.06 9.17 27.67
N PRO A 483 -19.27 9.36 26.60
CA PRO A 483 -19.16 10.64 25.92
C PRO A 483 -20.49 11.01 25.25
N VAL A 484 -20.82 12.31 25.27
CA VAL A 484 -22.00 12.87 24.60
C VAL A 484 -21.61 13.26 23.16
N PRO A 485 -22.24 12.70 22.11
CA PRO A 485 -21.99 13.13 20.73
C PRO A 485 -22.49 14.56 20.50
N LEU A 486 -21.63 15.43 19.95
CA LEU A 486 -21.97 16.81 19.60
C LEU A 486 -22.31 16.94 18.11
N ASP A 487 -23.02 18.02 17.75
CA ASP A 487 -23.52 18.24 16.38
C ASP A 487 -22.42 18.61 15.39
N ASP A 488 -21.33 19.20 15.86
CA ASP A 488 -20.11 19.48 15.08
C ASP A 488 -19.20 18.26 14.89
N GLY A 489 -19.58 17.11 15.46
CA GLY A 489 -18.82 15.86 15.37
C GLY A 489 -17.78 15.67 16.46
N PHE A 490 -17.66 16.58 17.42
CA PHE A 490 -16.86 16.36 18.62
C PHE A 490 -17.61 15.56 19.68
N MET A 491 -16.96 15.37 20.83
CA MET A 491 -17.57 14.73 21.99
C MET A 491 -17.58 15.70 23.18
N GLY A 492 -18.59 15.55 24.03
CA GLY A 492 -18.72 16.31 25.27
C GLY A 492 -18.86 15.44 26.51
N VAL A 493 -18.74 16.08 27.67
CA VAL A 493 -18.90 15.48 28.99
C VAL A 493 -19.71 16.40 29.89
N ARG A 494 -20.71 15.86 30.57
CA ARG A 494 -21.46 16.62 31.57
C ARG A 494 -20.72 16.55 32.89
N LEU A 495 -20.36 17.70 33.44
CA LEU A 495 -19.69 17.80 34.74
C LEU A 495 -20.61 18.52 35.73
N PRO A 496 -20.75 18.01 36.97
CA PRO A 496 -21.34 18.78 38.05
C PRO A 496 -20.39 19.90 38.50
N PRO A 497 -20.80 20.78 39.43
CA PRO A 497 -19.90 21.76 40.01
C PRO A 497 -18.80 21.08 40.83
N GLY A 498 -17.55 21.52 40.65
CA GLY A 498 -16.39 20.98 41.35
C GLY A 498 -15.13 20.93 40.50
N GLU A 499 -14.06 20.40 41.10
CA GLU A 499 -12.81 20.09 40.40
C GLU A 499 -12.86 18.66 39.89
N HIS A 500 -12.64 18.49 38.59
CA HIS A 500 -12.73 17.20 37.91
C HIS A 500 -11.46 16.90 37.13
N THR A 501 -11.07 15.62 37.12
CA THR A 501 -10.10 15.09 36.17
C THR A 501 -10.82 14.26 35.12
N VAL A 502 -10.73 14.69 33.85
CA VAL A 502 -11.36 14.06 32.70
C VAL A 502 -10.29 13.44 31.80
N THR A 503 -10.27 12.13 31.67
CA THR A 503 -9.33 11.40 30.79
C THR A 503 -10.08 10.70 29.66
N LEU A 504 -9.65 10.92 28.42
CA LEU A 504 -10.13 10.15 27.27
C LEU A 504 -9.57 8.73 27.32
N SER A 505 -10.36 7.74 26.91
CA SER A 505 -9.91 6.35 26.81
C SER A 505 -10.64 5.64 25.69
N TYR A 506 -10.05 4.57 25.17
CA TYR A 506 -10.58 3.80 24.05
C TYR A 506 -10.59 2.30 24.34
N GLN A 507 -11.62 1.59 23.90
CA GLN A 507 -11.75 0.14 24.04
C GLN A 507 -10.78 -0.60 23.09
N THR A 508 -9.51 -0.72 23.50
CA THR A 508 -8.43 -1.31 22.70
C THR A 508 -8.64 -2.77 22.30
N LEU A 509 -9.51 -3.51 23.00
CA LEU A 509 -9.88 -4.89 22.65
C LEU A 509 -10.49 -5.02 21.24
N ILE A 510 -11.13 -3.95 20.72
CA ILE A 510 -11.64 -3.87 19.35
C ILE A 510 -10.51 -4.13 18.33
N VAL A 511 -9.28 -3.72 18.66
CA VAL A 511 -8.10 -3.84 17.78
C VAL A 511 -7.22 -5.02 18.19
N ILE A 512 -7.03 -5.25 19.49
CA ILE A 512 -6.13 -6.28 20.01
C ILE A 512 -6.63 -7.68 19.67
N ILE A 513 -7.93 -7.98 19.82
CA ILE A 513 -8.46 -9.33 19.56
C ILE A 513 -8.25 -9.74 18.08
N PRO A 514 -8.63 -8.92 17.08
CA PRO A 514 -8.34 -9.23 15.68
C PRO A 514 -6.83 -9.34 15.38
N ALA A 515 -6.00 -8.50 16.02
CA ALA A 515 -4.55 -8.59 15.87
C ALA A 515 -3.98 -9.90 16.42
N LEU A 516 -4.49 -10.41 17.53
CA LEU A 516 -4.11 -11.72 18.09
C LEU A 516 -4.47 -12.86 17.12
N VAL A 517 -5.63 -12.81 16.46
CA VAL A 517 -6.01 -13.80 15.44
C VAL A 517 -4.99 -13.84 14.30
N SER A 518 -4.60 -12.67 13.77
CA SER A 518 -3.57 -12.55 12.75
C SER A 518 -2.21 -13.08 13.23
N LEU A 519 -1.80 -12.71 14.45
CA LEU A 519 -0.52 -13.12 15.02
C LEU A 519 -0.46 -14.64 15.26
N SER A 520 -1.50 -15.23 15.86
CA SER A 520 -1.60 -16.68 16.07
C SER A 520 -1.56 -17.44 14.75
N THR A 521 -2.22 -16.92 13.71
CA THR A 521 -2.18 -17.50 12.36
C THR A 521 -0.76 -17.46 11.79
N LEU A 522 -0.07 -16.33 11.90
CA LEU A 522 1.31 -16.17 11.43
C LEU A 522 2.28 -17.11 12.19
N LEU A 523 2.17 -17.19 13.51
CA LEU A 523 2.97 -18.08 14.35
C LEU A 523 2.73 -19.54 14.01
N MET A 524 1.47 -19.95 13.82
CA MET A 524 1.13 -21.30 13.38
C MET A 524 1.79 -21.62 12.03
N MET A 525 1.74 -20.71 11.06
CA MET A 525 2.42 -20.89 9.77
C MET A 525 3.93 -21.04 9.92
N ALA A 526 4.56 -20.20 10.76
CA ALA A 526 5.98 -20.27 11.04
C ALA A 526 6.37 -21.61 11.68
N CYS A 527 5.64 -22.06 12.70
CA CYS A 527 5.84 -23.35 13.35
C CYS A 527 5.70 -24.52 12.36
N LEU A 528 4.67 -24.51 11.51
CA LEU A 528 4.47 -25.54 10.47
C LEU A 528 5.60 -25.54 9.43
N TRP A 529 6.12 -24.36 9.08
CA TRP A 529 7.24 -24.23 8.16
C TRP A 529 8.54 -24.76 8.79
N MET A 530 8.84 -24.40 10.04
CA MET A 530 10.01 -24.89 10.77
C MET A 530 9.95 -26.41 10.95
N ARG A 531 8.81 -26.98 11.36
CA ARG A 531 8.63 -28.44 11.52
C ARG A 531 8.91 -29.22 10.22
N LYS A 532 8.60 -28.65 9.06
CA LYS A 532 8.91 -29.28 7.76
C LYS A 532 10.40 -29.25 7.42
N ARG A 533 11.15 -28.24 7.87
CA ARG A 533 12.62 -28.18 7.69
C ARG A 533 13.37 -29.03 8.71
N LEU A 534 12.86 -29.13 9.93
CA LEU A 534 13.47 -29.86 11.04
C LEU A 534 13.16 -31.36 11.06
N ARG A 535 12.36 -31.89 10.11
CA ARG A 535 12.27 -33.32 9.85
C ARG A 535 13.24 -33.69 8.71
N PRO A 536 14.55 -33.96 8.98
CA PRO A 536 15.31 -34.80 8.07
C PRO A 536 14.67 -36.19 8.07
N SER A 537 14.73 -36.86 6.93
CA SER A 537 14.29 -38.25 6.71
C SER A 537 14.84 -39.20 7.79
N LEU A 538 14.05 -39.45 8.83
CA LEU A 538 14.19 -40.58 9.75
C LEU A 538 13.75 -41.87 9.03
N PHE A 539 14.43 -42.25 7.95
CA PHE A 539 14.27 -43.52 7.24
C PHE A 539 15.48 -43.81 6.33
N ILE A 540 16.66 -43.94 6.91
CA ILE A 540 17.88 -44.55 6.33
C ILE A 540 18.74 -44.95 7.56
N MET A 541 19.20 -46.16 7.85
CA MET A 541 19.11 -47.52 7.31
C MET A 541 19.40 -48.44 8.52
N LYS A 542 18.67 -49.55 8.71
CA LYS A 542 19.22 -50.68 9.50
C LYS A 542 20.44 -51.20 8.74
N PRO A 543 21.62 -51.37 9.36
CA PRO A 543 22.73 -52.07 8.71
C PRO A 543 22.30 -53.52 8.42
N PRO A 544 22.65 -54.11 7.27
CA PRO A 544 22.42 -55.53 7.04
C PRO A 544 23.21 -56.32 8.09
N GLY A 545 22.50 -57.19 8.79
CA GLY A 545 23.08 -58.09 9.78
C GLY A 545 24.13 -58.98 9.13
N HIS A 546 25.21 -59.18 9.87
CA HIS A 546 26.10 -60.32 9.67
C HIS A 546 25.29 -61.62 9.67
N LEU A 547 25.53 -62.48 8.67
CA LEU A 547 25.36 -63.92 8.81
C LEU A 547 26.74 -64.56 8.70
N PRO A 548 27.04 -65.58 9.52
CA PRO A 548 28.33 -66.26 9.58
C PRO A 548 28.41 -67.37 8.51
N GLU A 549 29.50 -67.39 7.76
CA GLU A 549 30.54 -68.44 7.74
C GLU A 549 31.66 -68.02 6.77
#